data_AF-A0A965ZXN3-F1
#
_entry.id   AF-A0A965ZXN3-F1
#
_cell.length_a   1.000
_cell.length_b   1.000
_cell.length_c   1.000
_cell.angle_alpha   90.00
_cell.angle_beta   90.00
_cell.angle_gamma   90.00
#
_symmetry.space_group_name_H-M   'P 1'
#
loop_
_entity.id
_entity.type
_entity.pdbx_description
1 polymer ?
#
loop_
_entity_poly.entity_id
_entity_poly.type
_entity_poly.pdbx_seq_one_letter_code
_entity_poly.pdbx_strand_id
1 'polypeptide(L)'
;MTSVSRLESIYKDLEKEHQRVIKQMGRLRASVGVTDMVPLLDELRTLLIVHFAREQLPDGFYDALGALAESRRDELQTLIDEHAAILSHLNETLARAKDAGGVDESDLLDRVSNLLEQLSDHEQKEHQFAVDVLGAESGVT
;
A
#
# COMPACT_ATOMS: atom_id res chain seq x y z
N MET A 1 14.04 4.99 -24.47
CA MET A 1 13.91 4.59 -23.06
C MET A 1 13.70 3.08 -23.07
N THR A 2 14.54 2.31 -22.39
CA THR A 2 14.34 0.86 -22.25
C THR A 2 13.23 0.60 -21.23
N SER A 3 12.58 -0.57 -21.27
CA SER A 3 11.56 -0.96 -20.29
C SER A 3 12.07 -0.89 -18.85
N VAL A 4 13.35 -1.25 -18.62
CA VAL A 4 14.02 -1.11 -17.32
C VAL A 4 14.15 0.35 -16.88
N SER A 5 14.70 1.24 -17.73
CA SER A 5 14.85 2.66 -17.39
C SER A 5 13.51 3.38 -17.13
N ARG A 6 12.44 2.88 -17.76
CA ARG A 6 11.07 3.33 -17.49
C ARG A 6 10.61 2.89 -16.10
N LEU A 7 10.75 1.60 -15.77
CA LEU A 7 10.38 1.05 -14.48
C LEU A 7 11.12 1.75 -13.34
N GLU A 8 12.44 1.97 -13.47
CA GLU A 8 13.24 2.69 -12.48
C GLU A 8 12.73 4.11 -12.22
N SER A 9 12.32 4.82 -13.29
CA SER A 9 11.76 6.17 -13.17
C SER A 9 10.42 6.17 -12.44
N ILE A 10 9.52 5.24 -12.80
CA ILE A 10 8.21 5.10 -12.15
C ILE A 10 8.41 4.76 -10.66
N TYR A 11 9.27 3.78 -10.38
CA TYR A 11 9.55 3.31 -9.03
C TYR A 11 10.12 4.41 -8.13
N LYS A 12 11.03 5.24 -8.66
CA LYS A 12 11.59 6.38 -7.92
C LYS A 12 10.55 7.43 -7.56
N ASP A 13 9.53 7.62 -8.40
CA ASP A 13 8.44 8.53 -8.09
C ASP A 13 7.44 7.92 -7.10
N LEU A 14 7.17 6.61 -7.20
CA LEU A 14 6.36 5.86 -6.23
C LEU A 14 7.00 5.79 -4.84
N GLU A 15 8.32 5.72 -4.74
CA GLU A 15 9.02 5.73 -3.45
C GLU A 15 8.63 6.96 -2.61
N LYS A 16 8.40 8.12 -3.23
CA LYS A 16 7.92 9.32 -2.50
C LYS A 16 6.51 9.14 -1.95
N GLU A 17 5.69 8.30 -2.58
CA GLU A 17 4.34 7.96 -2.13
C GLU A 17 4.40 6.93 -1.00
N HIS A 18 5.20 5.87 -1.12
CA HIS A 18 5.47 4.92 -0.03
C HIS A 18 5.92 5.64 1.24
N GLN A 19 6.85 6.61 1.12
CA GLN A 19 7.28 7.40 2.26
C GLN A 19 6.15 8.24 2.90
N ARG A 20 5.16 8.69 2.11
CA ARG A 20 3.96 9.36 2.65
C ARG A 20 3.06 8.36 3.37
N VAL A 21 2.88 7.16 2.81
CA VAL A 21 2.09 6.08 3.42
C VAL A 21 2.71 5.67 4.75
N ILE A 22 4.00 5.36 4.78
CA ILE A 22 4.77 5.04 5.99
C ILE A 22 4.66 6.13 7.04
N LYS A 23 4.77 7.40 6.64
CA LYS A 23 4.60 8.55 7.56
C LYS A 23 3.18 8.59 8.15
N GLN A 24 2.15 8.34 7.34
CA GLN A 24 0.78 8.31 7.82
C GLN A 24 0.51 7.15 8.78
N MET A 25 1.06 5.97 8.48
CA MET A 25 1.04 4.82 9.37
C MET A 25 1.71 5.14 10.71
N GLY A 26 2.86 5.84 10.68
CA GLY A 26 3.53 6.32 11.89
C GLY A 26 2.67 7.25 12.74
N ARG A 27 1.90 8.15 12.12
CA ARG A 27 0.94 9.04 12.82
C ARG A 27 -0.19 8.24 13.48
N LEU A 28 -0.72 7.22 12.80
CA LEU A 28 -1.74 6.34 13.37
C LEU A 28 -1.21 5.57 14.59
N ARG A 29 -0.01 4.99 14.50
CA ARG A 29 0.64 4.29 15.63
C ARG A 29 0.88 5.19 16.84
N ALA A 30 1.11 6.48 16.61
CA ALA A 30 1.38 7.45 17.67
C ALA A 30 0.12 8.14 18.22
N SER A 31 -1.06 7.87 17.68
CA SER A 31 -2.30 8.51 18.14
C SER A 31 -2.73 7.97 19.50
N VAL A 32 -3.31 8.84 20.33
CA VAL A 32 -3.57 8.57 21.77
C VAL A 32 -5.02 8.19 22.05
N GLY A 33 -5.90 8.26 21.04
CA GLY A 33 -7.29 7.84 21.19
C GLY A 33 -8.09 7.87 19.89
N VAL A 34 -9.27 7.27 19.95
CA VAL A 34 -10.18 7.06 18.81
C VAL A 34 -10.51 8.35 18.05
N THR A 35 -10.78 9.45 18.77
CA THR A 35 -11.12 10.75 18.16
C THR A 35 -10.01 11.28 17.26
N ASP A 36 -8.75 11.05 17.64
CA ASP A 36 -7.58 11.49 16.87
C ASP A 36 -7.30 10.55 15.68
N MET A 37 -7.76 9.30 15.74
CA MET A 37 -7.57 8.30 14.69
C MET A 37 -8.46 8.53 13.47
N VAL A 38 -9.72 8.94 13.66
CA VAL A 38 -10.68 9.13 12.55
C VAL A 38 -10.12 10.02 11.42
N PRO A 39 -9.62 11.25 11.68
CA PRO A 39 -9.06 12.07 10.60
C PRO A 39 -7.83 11.42 9.96
N LEU A 40 -7.01 10.72 10.73
CA LEU A 40 -5.82 10.04 10.21
C LEU A 40 -6.17 8.85 9.30
N LEU A 41 -7.23 8.11 9.62
CA LEU A 41 -7.77 7.01 8.81
C LEU A 41 -8.40 7.53 7.50
N ASP A 42 -9.15 8.64 7.55
CA ASP A 42 -9.69 9.29 6.35
C ASP A 42 -8.58 9.81 5.41
N GLU A 43 -7.53 10.40 6.00
CA GLU A 43 -6.32 10.82 5.27
C GLU A 43 -5.61 9.60 4.63
N LEU A 44 -5.41 8.52 5.39
CA LEU A 44 -4.81 7.28 4.88
C LEU A 44 -5.63 6.72 3.73
N ARG A 45 -6.96 6.69 3.84
CA ARG A 45 -7.85 6.20 2.79
C ARG A 45 -7.68 6.98 1.50
N THR A 46 -7.65 8.31 1.59
CA THR A 46 -7.46 9.17 0.42
C THR A 46 -6.09 8.93 -0.23
N LEU A 47 -5.05 8.77 0.59
CA LEU A 47 -3.70 8.49 0.13
C LEU A 47 -3.63 7.13 -0.60
N LEU A 48 -4.16 6.05 0.00
CA LEU A 48 -4.13 4.71 -0.59
C LEU A 48 -4.93 4.61 -1.88
N ILE A 49 -6.08 5.28 -2.00
CA ILE A 49 -6.84 5.30 -3.26
C ILE A 49 -6.02 5.88 -4.40
N VAL A 50 -5.30 6.99 -4.14
CA VAL A 50 -4.47 7.64 -5.17
C VAL A 50 -3.25 6.79 -5.51
N HIS A 51 -2.61 6.23 -4.48
CA HIS A 51 -1.43 5.39 -4.58
C HIS A 51 -1.71 4.12 -5.39
N PHE A 52 -2.70 3.32 -4.97
CA PHE A 52 -3.10 2.08 -5.64
C PHE A 52 -3.60 2.31 -7.07
N ALA A 53 -4.22 3.46 -7.35
CA ALA A 53 -4.61 3.82 -8.70
C ALA A 53 -3.37 4.05 -9.60
N ARG A 54 -2.32 4.70 -9.10
CA ARG A 54 -1.09 4.95 -9.88
C ARG A 54 -0.34 3.66 -10.21
N GLU A 55 -0.41 2.67 -9.34
CA GLU A 55 0.20 1.37 -9.61
C GLU A 55 -0.56 0.57 -10.66
N GLN A 56 -1.89 0.58 -10.58
CA GLN A 56 -2.76 -0.26 -11.39
C GLN A 56 -3.24 0.37 -12.71
N LEU A 57 -3.11 1.69 -12.89
CA LEU A 57 -3.49 2.33 -14.14
C LEU A 57 -2.69 1.75 -15.33
N PRO A 58 -3.24 1.78 -16.55
CA PRO A 58 -2.46 1.49 -17.75
C PRO A 58 -1.21 2.35 -17.78
N ASP A 59 -0.09 1.78 -18.22
CA ASP A 59 1.22 2.43 -18.19
C ASP A 59 1.78 2.74 -16.77
N GLY A 60 1.08 2.29 -15.73
CA GLY A 60 1.48 2.38 -14.33
C GLY A 60 2.56 1.37 -13.95
N PHE A 61 2.76 1.24 -12.64
CA PHE A 61 3.87 0.45 -12.09
C PHE A 61 3.70 -1.04 -12.33
N TYR A 62 2.52 -1.60 -12.08
CA TYR A 62 2.27 -3.02 -12.26
C TYR A 62 2.26 -3.43 -13.72
N ASP A 63 1.81 -2.56 -14.62
CA ASP A 63 1.93 -2.80 -16.07
C ASP A 63 3.40 -2.87 -16.49
N ALA A 64 4.24 -1.94 -16.02
CA ALA A 64 5.68 -1.93 -16.30
C ALA A 64 6.40 -3.15 -15.68
N LEU A 65 6.04 -3.56 -14.46
CA LEU A 65 6.57 -4.76 -13.81
C LEU A 65 6.14 -6.04 -14.55
N GLY A 66 4.86 -6.17 -14.90
CA GLY A 66 4.30 -7.36 -15.56
C GLY A 66 4.87 -7.58 -16.96
N ALA A 67 5.30 -6.50 -17.65
CA ALA A 67 6.00 -6.59 -18.92
C ALA A 67 7.41 -7.16 -18.81
N LEU A 68 8.08 -6.99 -17.67
CA LEU A 68 9.43 -7.50 -17.39
C LEU A 68 9.41 -8.86 -16.67
N ALA A 69 8.35 -9.14 -15.91
CA ALA A 69 8.22 -10.32 -15.06
C ALA A 69 7.05 -11.22 -15.49
N GLU A 70 6.96 -11.54 -16.79
CA GLU A 70 5.84 -12.32 -17.34
C GLU A 70 5.65 -13.69 -16.65
N SER A 71 6.75 -14.33 -16.24
CA SER A 71 6.71 -15.59 -15.49
C SER A 71 6.20 -15.47 -14.05
N ARG A 72 6.06 -14.26 -13.52
CA ARG A 72 5.66 -13.96 -12.13
C ARG A 72 4.32 -13.21 -12.05
N ARG A 73 3.47 -13.33 -13.08
CA ARG A 73 2.16 -12.66 -13.12
C ARG A 73 1.25 -13.00 -11.94
N ASP A 74 1.31 -14.23 -11.43
CA ASP A 74 0.48 -14.66 -10.30
C ASP A 74 0.88 -13.93 -9.00
N GLU A 75 2.17 -13.67 -8.80
CA GLU A 75 2.66 -12.86 -7.67
C GLU A 75 2.17 -11.41 -7.79
N LEU A 76 2.24 -10.84 -9.00
CA LEU A 76 1.74 -9.49 -9.27
C LEU A 76 0.22 -9.38 -9.05
N GLN A 77 -0.54 -10.39 -9.49
CA GLN A 77 -1.99 -10.43 -9.26
C GLN A 77 -2.31 -10.50 -7.75
N THR A 78 -1.48 -11.20 -6.97
CA THR A 78 -1.64 -11.24 -5.51
C THR A 78 -1.49 -9.84 -4.89
N LEU A 79 -0.51 -9.04 -5.33
CA LEU A 79 -0.35 -7.66 -4.86
C LEU A 79 -1.58 -6.80 -5.21
N ILE A 80 -2.12 -6.95 -6.42
CA ILE A 80 -3.34 -6.26 -6.86
C ILE A 80 -4.55 -6.63 -5.98
N ASP A 81 -4.72 -7.93 -5.69
CA ASP A 81 -5.84 -8.41 -4.88
C ASP A 81 -5.74 -7.91 -3.43
N GLU A 82 -4.52 -7.77 -2.90
CA GLU A 82 -4.27 -7.20 -1.57
C GLU A 82 -4.77 -5.75 -1.46
N HIS A 83 -4.71 -4.93 -2.52
CA HIS A 83 -5.23 -3.55 -2.50
C HIS A 83 -6.72 -3.49 -2.15
N ALA A 84 -7.52 -4.36 -2.75
CA ALA A 84 -8.96 -4.42 -2.48
C ALA A 84 -9.22 -4.84 -1.03
N ALA A 85 -8.47 -5.82 -0.52
CA ALA A 85 -8.57 -6.27 0.86
C ALA A 85 -8.18 -5.17 1.87
N ILE A 86 -7.09 -4.46 1.63
CA ILE A 86 -6.61 -3.35 2.47
C ILE A 86 -7.65 -2.22 2.49
N LEU A 87 -8.17 -1.82 1.32
CA LEU A 87 -9.20 -0.78 1.25
C LEU A 87 -10.51 -1.20 1.94
N SER A 88 -10.92 -2.46 1.82
CA SER A 88 -12.10 -2.97 2.55
C SER A 88 -11.89 -2.87 4.05
N HIS A 89 -10.76 -3.38 4.55
CA HIS A 89 -10.42 -3.36 5.96
C HIS A 89 -10.35 -1.93 6.50
N LEU A 90 -9.73 -1.00 5.77
CA LEU A 90 -9.70 0.41 6.15
C LEU A 90 -11.09 1.06 6.19
N ASN A 91 -11.94 0.79 5.19
CA ASN A 91 -13.31 1.34 5.17
C ASN A 91 -14.16 0.81 6.33
N GLU A 92 -14.01 -0.47 6.67
CA GLU A 92 -14.69 -1.09 7.81
C GLU A 92 -14.22 -0.51 9.14
N THR A 93 -12.90 -0.37 9.32
CA THR A 93 -12.28 0.24 10.50
C THR A 93 -12.72 1.70 10.67
N LEU A 94 -12.76 2.46 9.58
CA LEU A 94 -13.25 3.85 9.58
C LEU A 94 -14.74 3.94 9.91
N ALA A 95 -15.56 3.05 9.36
CA ALA A 95 -17.00 3.01 9.65
C ALA A 95 -17.26 2.72 11.14
N ARG A 96 -16.52 1.77 11.71
CA ARG A 96 -16.56 1.48 13.16
C ARG A 96 -16.12 2.66 13.98
N ALA A 97 -15.00 3.29 13.66
CA ALA A 97 -14.50 4.46 14.39
C ALA A 97 -15.47 5.65 14.41
N LYS A 98 -16.36 5.75 13.40
CA LYS A 98 -17.38 6.78 13.28
C LYS A 98 -18.70 6.43 13.98
N ASP A 99 -18.89 5.19 14.42
CA ASP A 99 -20.13 4.78 15.08
C ASP A 99 -20.21 5.37 16.50
N ALA A 100 -21.28 6.12 16.77
CA ALA A 100 -21.47 6.85 18.02
C ALA A 100 -21.98 5.96 19.17
N GLY A 101 -22.26 4.68 18.91
CA GLY A 101 -22.90 3.73 19.83
C GLY A 101 -22.03 3.16 20.95
N GLY A 102 -20.79 3.64 21.12
CA GLY A 102 -19.82 3.09 22.07
C GLY A 102 -18.95 2.04 21.41
N VAL A 103 -17.97 2.51 20.63
CA VAL A 103 -16.90 1.66 20.11
C VAL A 103 -16.12 1.09 21.28
N ASP A 104 -15.92 -0.22 21.28
CA ASP A 104 -14.89 -0.83 22.12
C ASP A 104 -13.54 -0.35 21.60
N GLU A 105 -12.91 0.56 22.35
CA GLU A 105 -11.63 1.16 22.00
C GLU A 105 -10.56 0.09 21.75
N SER A 106 -10.59 -1.02 22.49
CA SER A 106 -9.65 -2.13 22.28
C SER A 106 -9.84 -2.80 20.92
N ASP A 107 -11.08 -3.11 20.51
CA ASP A 107 -11.37 -3.69 19.18
C ASP A 107 -10.91 -2.77 18.07
N LEU A 108 -11.10 -1.45 18.22
CA LEU A 108 -10.65 -0.50 17.21
C LEU A 108 -9.12 -0.41 17.14
N LEU A 109 -8.43 -0.38 18.28
CA LEU A 109 -6.96 -0.39 18.31
C LEU A 109 -6.37 -1.64 17.68
N ASP A 110 -6.97 -2.82 17.92
CA ASP A 110 -6.56 -4.07 17.31
C ASP A 110 -6.77 -4.06 15.80
N ARG A 111 -7.92 -3.55 15.33
CA ARG A 111 -8.20 -3.38 13.88
C ARG A 111 -7.22 -2.45 13.20
N VAL A 112 -6.95 -1.30 13.81
CA VAL A 112 -5.96 -0.35 13.29
C VAL A 112 -4.59 -1.00 13.25
N SER A 113 -4.19 -1.73 14.30
CA SER A 113 -2.90 -2.43 14.33
C SER A 113 -2.79 -3.47 13.20
N ASN A 114 -3.82 -4.31 13.03
CA ASN A 114 -3.86 -5.32 11.97
C ASN A 114 -3.83 -4.68 10.56
N LEU A 115 -4.54 -3.57 10.36
CA LEU A 115 -4.50 -2.83 9.09
C LEU A 115 -3.09 -2.30 8.81
N LEU A 116 -2.41 -1.76 9.82
CA LEU A 116 -1.07 -1.21 9.68
C LEU A 116 -0.01 -2.30 9.46
N GLU A 117 -0.20 -3.49 10.02
CA GLU A 117 0.62 -4.66 9.72
C GLU A 117 0.40 -5.13 8.28
N GLN A 118 -0.86 -5.34 7.88
CA GLN A 118 -1.22 -5.74 6.52
C GLN A 118 -0.64 -4.80 5.46
N LEU A 119 -0.74 -3.48 5.69
CA LEU A 119 -0.19 -2.49 4.78
C LEU A 119 1.35 -2.51 4.78
N SER A 120 1.99 -2.71 5.93
CA SER A 120 3.45 -2.81 6.01
C SER A 120 3.98 -4.03 5.25
N ASP A 121 3.30 -5.16 5.37
CA ASP A 121 3.66 -6.40 4.68
C ASP A 121 3.49 -6.26 3.17
N HIS A 122 2.40 -5.63 2.73
CA HIS A 122 2.14 -5.35 1.32
C HIS A 122 3.25 -4.49 0.69
N GLU A 123 3.59 -3.36 1.31
CA GLU A 123 4.64 -2.45 0.85
C GLU A 123 6.01 -3.14 0.78
N GLN A 124 6.29 -4.03 1.75
CA GLN A 124 7.52 -4.82 1.76
C GLN A 124 7.55 -5.84 0.60
N LYS A 125 6.46 -6.56 0.36
CA LYS A 125 6.36 -7.52 -0.74
C LYS A 125 6.51 -6.82 -2.08
N GLU A 126 5.86 -5.67 -2.26
CA GLU A 126 5.96 -4.88 -3.47
C GLU A 126 7.40 -4.41 -3.72
N HIS A 127 8.03 -3.83 -2.69
CA HIS A 127 9.42 -3.38 -2.76
C HIS A 127 10.34 -4.54 -3.16
N GLN A 128 10.20 -5.69 -2.52
CA GLN A 128 11.01 -6.87 -2.82
C GLN A 128 10.79 -7.35 -4.25
N PHE A 129 9.54 -7.40 -4.70
CA PHE A 129 9.19 -7.79 -6.06
C PHE A 129 9.85 -6.86 -7.09
N ALA A 130 9.79 -5.55 -6.86
CA ALA A 130 10.41 -4.56 -7.72
C ALA A 130 11.94 -4.70 -7.80
N VAL A 131 12.59 -4.89 -6.65
CA VAL A 131 14.05 -5.10 -6.56
C VAL A 131 14.46 -6.38 -7.30
N ASP A 132 13.72 -7.48 -7.14
CA ASP A 132 14.02 -8.74 -7.81
C ASP A 132 13.92 -8.61 -9.33
N VAL A 133 12.88 -7.94 -9.83
CA VAL A 133 12.67 -7.73 -11.26
C VAL A 133 13.76 -6.83 -11.85
N LEU A 134 14.06 -5.71 -11.20
CA LEU A 134 15.14 -4.81 -11.64
C LEU A 134 16.53 -5.49 -11.59
N GLY A 135 16.78 -6.32 -10.57
CA GLY A 135 18.02 -7.07 -10.41
C GLY A 135 18.20 -8.15 -11.48
N ALA A 136 17.14 -8.91 -11.78
CA ALA A 136 17.15 -9.94 -12.82
C ALA A 136 17.44 -9.36 -14.21
N GLU A 137 16.85 -8.20 -14.52
CA GLU A 137 17.04 -7.52 -15.81
C GLU A 137 18.41 -6.80 -15.93
N SER A 138 19.06 -6.52 -14.79
CA SER A 138 20.37 -5.86 -14.75
C SER A 138 21.56 -6.82 -14.91
N GLY A 139 21.32 -8.14 -14.95
CA GLY A 139 22.36 -9.13 -15.24
C GLY A 139 23.46 -9.28 -14.19
N VAL A 140 23.14 -9.09 -12.90
CA VAL A 140 24.05 -9.48 -11.80
C VAL A 140 23.57 -10.83 -11.25
N THR A 141 24.03 -11.91 -11.85
CA THR A 141 24.16 -13.23 -11.20
C THR A 141 25.49 -13.33 -10.48
#